data_AF-A0A0G0NMY4-F1
#
_entry.id   AF-A0A0G0NMY4-F1
#
_cell.length_a   1.000
_cell.length_b   1.000
_cell.length_c   1.000
_cell.angle_alpha   90.00
_cell.angle_beta   90.00
_cell.angle_gamma   90.00
#
_symmetry.space_group_name_H-M   'P 1'
#
loop_
_entity.id
_entity.type
_entity.pdbx_description
1 polymer ?
#
loop_
_entity_poly.entity_id
_entity_poly.type
_entity_poly.pdbx_seq_one_letter_code
_entity_poly.pdbx_strand_id
1 'polypeptide(L)'
;MSQALQGVKMELGVELYNKDKKITENIGDVIFTKYGLSGSAIFELSRVASVELNRNQVRDLTIKLNFYPGETIADLKKWFKSMAKSRPNKTIVDLLRGSLPFNLPPVILKFMEISVETKVSQLKERQIDALIESLTNYEIKVTATRSWDEAEFTAGGVDASEIKTTLESKKVPGLYFAGEIIDVDGEIGGFNLSWAWSSGFIAGKLE
;
A
#
# COMPACT_ATOMS: atom_id res chain seq x y z
N MET A 1 -11.70 -3.31 -10.10
CA MET A 1 -12.17 -3.20 -8.70
C MET A 1 -13.68 -3.00 -8.70
N SER A 2 -14.45 -3.71 -7.87
CA SER A 2 -15.92 -3.56 -7.83
C SER A 2 -16.30 -2.12 -7.41
N GLN A 3 -17.32 -1.52 -8.02
CA GLN A 3 -17.89 -0.23 -7.59
C GLN A 3 -18.25 -0.23 -6.09
N ALA A 4 -18.53 -1.40 -5.51
CA ALA A 4 -18.90 -1.55 -4.11
C ALA A 4 -17.81 -1.13 -3.10
N LEU A 5 -16.53 -1.10 -3.51
CA LEU A 5 -15.42 -0.71 -2.64
C LEU A 5 -15.02 0.75 -2.79
N GLN A 6 -15.54 1.47 -3.78
CA GLN A 6 -15.14 2.84 -4.02
C GLN A 6 -15.48 3.74 -2.81
N GLY A 7 -14.50 4.50 -2.35
CA GLY A 7 -14.59 5.40 -1.20
C GLY A 7 -14.34 4.73 0.15
N VAL A 8 -14.17 3.41 0.21
CA VAL A 8 -13.83 2.72 1.46
C VAL A 8 -12.40 3.09 1.87
N LYS A 9 -12.26 3.54 3.11
CA LYS A 9 -10.98 3.78 3.77
C LYS A 9 -10.82 2.81 4.94
N MET A 10 -9.69 2.12 5.04
CA MET A 10 -9.35 1.29 6.20
C MET A 10 -7.83 1.07 6.30
N GLU A 11 -7.36 0.76 7.49
CA GLU A 11 -5.97 0.34 7.71
C GLU A 11 -5.78 -1.10 7.20
N LEU A 12 -4.75 -1.30 6.38
CA LEU A 12 -4.39 -2.60 5.79
C LEU A 12 -2.89 -2.80 5.88
N GLY A 13 -2.47 -4.07 5.92
CA GLY A 13 -1.12 -4.43 5.50
C GLY A 13 -1.04 -4.38 3.98
N VAL A 14 0.02 -3.78 3.44
CA VAL A 14 0.25 -3.66 2.00
C VAL A 14 1.66 -4.14 1.69
N GLU A 15 1.78 -4.99 0.67
CA GLU A 15 3.07 -5.50 0.22
C GLU A 15 3.17 -5.35 -1.30
N LEU A 16 4.28 -4.79 -1.80
CA LEU A 16 4.56 -4.68 -3.22
C LEU A 16 5.50 -5.81 -3.66
N TYR A 17 5.13 -6.50 -4.72
CA TYR A 17 5.88 -7.62 -5.30
C TYR A 17 6.24 -7.35 -6.77
N ASN A 18 7.43 -7.80 -7.16
CA ASN A 18 7.83 -8.02 -8.55
C ASN A 18 7.91 -9.53 -8.76
N LYS A 19 6.94 -10.10 -9.49
CA LYS A 19 6.69 -11.55 -9.52
C LYS A 19 6.54 -12.09 -8.09
N ASP A 20 7.44 -12.98 -7.67
CA ASP A 20 7.41 -13.61 -6.35
C ASP A 20 8.29 -12.90 -5.31
N LYS A 21 9.03 -11.85 -5.71
CA LYS A 21 9.94 -11.13 -4.81
C LYS A 21 9.24 -9.93 -4.19
N LYS A 22 9.09 -9.94 -2.86
CA LYS A 22 8.67 -8.76 -2.09
C LYS A 22 9.71 -7.66 -2.22
N ILE A 23 9.28 -6.46 -2.61
CA ILE A 23 10.13 -5.28 -2.80
C ILE A 23 10.06 -4.39 -1.57
N THR A 24 8.86 -4.13 -1.07
CA THR A 24 8.60 -3.27 0.09
C THR A 24 7.24 -3.61 0.70
N GLU A 25 7.02 -3.20 1.94
CA GLU A 25 5.79 -3.41 2.70
C GLU A 25 5.51 -2.25 3.64
N ASN A 26 4.25 -2.09 4.02
CA ASN A 26 3.82 -1.12 5.01
C ASN A 26 2.49 -1.55 5.66
N ILE A 27 2.12 -0.92 6.77
CA ILE A 27 0.78 -0.99 7.36
C ILE A 27 0.25 0.43 7.50
N GLY A 28 -0.94 0.70 6.98
CA GLY A 28 -1.55 2.01 7.13
C GLY A 28 -2.82 2.18 6.33
N ASP A 29 -3.30 3.42 6.24
CA ASP A 29 -4.54 3.76 5.56
C ASP A 29 -4.48 3.46 4.06
N VAL A 30 -5.45 2.67 3.59
CA VAL A 30 -5.72 2.42 2.17
C VAL A 30 -7.12 2.93 1.83
N ILE A 31 -7.21 3.65 0.73
CA ILE A 31 -8.44 4.16 0.15
C ILE A 31 -8.67 3.48 -1.20
N PHE A 32 -9.79 2.80 -1.32
CA PHE A 32 -10.24 2.20 -2.57
C PHE A 32 -10.90 3.27 -3.44
N THR A 33 -10.34 3.53 -4.62
CA THR A 33 -10.81 4.60 -5.52
C THR A 33 -11.32 4.05 -6.85
N LYS A 34 -11.89 4.90 -7.70
CA LYS A 34 -12.31 4.52 -9.05
C LYS A 34 -11.15 4.10 -9.96
N TYR A 35 -9.93 4.58 -9.68
CA TYR A 35 -8.75 4.40 -10.53
C TYR A 35 -7.74 3.41 -9.93
N GLY A 36 -8.03 2.81 -8.77
CA GLY A 36 -7.13 1.90 -8.07
C GLY A 36 -7.07 2.22 -6.59
N LEU A 37 -5.86 2.18 -6.03
CA LEU A 37 -5.63 2.39 -4.60
C LEU A 37 -5.01 3.77 -4.33
N SER A 38 -5.29 4.32 -3.15
CA SER A 38 -4.70 5.55 -2.60
C SER A 38 -4.59 5.41 -1.07
N GLY A 39 -4.25 6.49 -0.36
CA GLY A 39 -3.98 6.46 1.09
C GLY A 39 -2.48 6.41 1.40
N SER A 40 -2.13 6.68 2.65
CA SER A 40 -0.73 6.87 3.07
C SER A 40 0.14 5.65 2.79
N ALA A 41 -0.36 4.45 3.12
CA ALA A 41 0.38 3.21 2.88
C ALA A 41 0.63 2.97 1.38
N ILE A 42 -0.34 3.34 0.53
CA ILE A 42 -0.20 3.22 -0.92
C ILE A 42 0.78 4.25 -1.48
N PHE A 43 0.77 5.49 -0.97
CA PHE A 43 1.69 6.53 -1.44
C PHE A 43 3.15 6.16 -1.16
N GLU A 44 3.46 5.58 -0.01
CA GLU A 44 4.81 5.13 0.31
C GLU A 44 5.29 4.02 -0.66
N LEU A 45 4.43 3.04 -0.95
CA LEU A 45 4.69 2.00 -1.94
C LEU A 45 4.76 2.56 -3.37
N SER A 46 4.01 3.61 -3.68
CA SER A 46 3.87 4.15 -5.03
C SER A 46 5.17 4.70 -5.59
N ARG A 47 6.06 5.20 -4.72
CA ARG A 47 7.41 5.63 -5.10
C ARG A 47 8.20 4.49 -5.73
N VAL A 48 8.27 3.37 -5.01
CA VAL A 48 8.97 2.16 -5.45
C VAL A 48 8.30 1.59 -6.70
N ALA A 49 6.97 1.52 -6.73
CA ALA A 49 6.22 1.07 -7.90
C ALA A 49 6.50 1.94 -9.13
N SER A 50 6.57 3.27 -8.99
CA SER A 50 6.87 4.19 -10.08
C SER A 50 8.25 3.95 -10.67
N VAL A 51 9.28 3.77 -9.83
CA VAL A 51 10.64 3.45 -10.27
C VAL A 51 10.66 2.12 -11.02
N GLU A 52 10.04 1.08 -10.48
CA GLU A 52 9.99 -0.24 -11.11
C GLU A 52 9.30 -0.21 -12.48
N LEU A 53 8.15 0.47 -12.59
CA LEU A 53 7.37 0.56 -13.83
C LEU A 53 8.06 1.44 -14.89
N ASN A 54 8.55 2.61 -14.48
CA ASN A 54 8.94 3.67 -15.42
C ASN A 54 10.45 3.64 -15.73
N ARG A 55 11.31 3.29 -14.76
CA ARG A 55 12.77 3.21 -14.96
C ARG A 55 13.21 1.80 -15.29
N ASN A 56 12.80 0.83 -14.47
CA ASN A 56 13.22 -0.57 -14.62
C ASN A 56 12.38 -1.37 -15.62
N GLN A 57 11.33 -0.74 -16.18
CA GLN A 57 10.43 -1.32 -17.19
C GLN A 57 9.77 -2.64 -16.77
N VAL A 58 9.58 -2.84 -15.46
CA VAL A 58 8.85 -3.98 -14.92
C VAL A 58 7.38 -3.87 -15.32
N ARG A 59 6.76 -5.01 -15.63
CA ARG A 59 5.34 -5.10 -16.04
C ARG A 59 4.51 -6.05 -15.18
N ASP A 60 5.17 -6.83 -14.32
CA ASP A 60 4.53 -7.80 -13.44
C ASP A 60 4.70 -7.38 -11.98
N LEU A 61 4.07 -6.24 -11.65
CA LEU A 61 3.96 -5.76 -10.28
C LEU A 61 2.60 -6.10 -9.70
N THR A 62 2.61 -6.57 -8.46
CA THR A 62 1.41 -6.94 -7.72
C THR A 62 1.47 -6.33 -6.33
N ILE A 63 0.37 -5.73 -5.87
CA ILE A 63 0.16 -5.37 -4.48
C ILE A 63 -0.66 -6.48 -3.83
N LYS A 64 -0.21 -6.96 -2.67
CA LYS A 64 -1.02 -7.82 -1.78
C LYS A 64 -1.57 -6.98 -0.65
N LEU A 65 -2.86 -7.13 -0.39
CA LEU A 65 -3.55 -6.49 0.73
C LEU A 65 -3.87 -7.52 1.80
N ASN A 66 -3.53 -7.19 3.04
CA ASN A 66 -3.90 -7.93 4.23
C ASN A 66 -4.94 -7.12 5.02
N PHE A 67 -6.16 -7.65 5.12
CA PHE A 67 -7.28 -7.05 5.86
C PHE A 67 -7.21 -7.25 7.37
N TYR A 68 -6.28 -8.05 7.87
CA TYR A 68 -6.02 -8.28 9.28
C TYR A 68 -4.51 -8.12 9.58
N PRO A 69 -3.95 -6.91 9.40
CA PRO A 69 -2.55 -6.68 9.72
C PRO A 69 -2.28 -7.01 11.20
N GLY A 70 -1.19 -7.72 11.47
CA GLY A 70 -0.80 -8.13 12.82
C GLY A 70 -1.42 -9.45 13.32
N GLU A 71 -2.42 -10.00 12.63
CA GLU A 71 -3.00 -11.30 12.96
C GLU A 71 -2.29 -12.43 12.20
N THR A 72 -2.03 -13.55 12.88
CA THR A 72 -1.52 -14.74 12.20
C THR A 72 -2.65 -15.57 11.59
N ILE A 73 -2.34 -16.36 10.56
CA ILE A 73 -3.29 -17.33 9.98
C ILE A 73 -3.85 -18.27 11.07
N ALA A 74 -3.01 -18.67 12.04
CA ALA A 74 -3.44 -19.55 13.13
C ALA A 74 -4.46 -18.87 14.05
N ASP A 75 -4.26 -17.59 14.37
CA ASP A 75 -5.17 -16.80 15.20
C ASP A 75 -6.51 -16.56 14.50
N LEU A 76 -6.48 -16.24 13.20
CA LEU A 76 -7.69 -16.10 12.40
C LEU A 76 -8.48 -17.42 12.32
N LYS A 77 -7.81 -18.56 12.10
CA LYS A 77 -8.48 -19.88 12.13
C LYS A 77 -9.11 -20.16 13.49
N LYS A 78 -8.40 -19.87 14.58
CA LYS A 78 -8.92 -20.02 15.94
C LYS A 78 -10.13 -19.13 16.19
N TRP A 79 -10.10 -17.90 15.71
CA TRP A 79 -11.22 -16.96 15.78
C TRP A 79 -12.44 -17.49 15.03
N PHE A 80 -12.30 -17.93 13.77
CA PHE A 80 -13.41 -18.51 13.01
C PHE A 80 -14.03 -19.73 13.71
N LYS A 81 -13.21 -20.63 14.25
CA LYS A 81 -13.67 -21.80 15.03
C LYS A 81 -14.44 -21.41 16.28
N SER A 82 -13.96 -20.39 17.01
CA SER A 82 -14.64 -19.84 18.18
C SER A 82 -16.01 -19.24 17.82
N MET A 83 -16.08 -18.52 16.70
CA MET A 83 -17.33 -17.92 16.21
C MET A 83 -18.33 -18.98 15.73
N ALA A 84 -17.86 -20.04 15.08
CA ALA A 84 -18.71 -21.18 14.70
C ALA A 84 -19.34 -21.88 15.91
N LYS A 85 -18.62 -21.97 17.03
CA LYS A 85 -19.12 -22.58 18.28
C LYS A 85 -20.06 -21.66 19.06
N SER A 86 -19.71 -20.39 19.20
CA SER A 86 -20.45 -19.43 20.03
C SER A 86 -21.66 -18.82 19.33
N ARG A 87 -21.61 -18.67 18.00
CA ARG A 87 -22.65 -18.03 17.18
C ARG A 87 -22.97 -18.86 15.92
N PRO A 88 -23.38 -20.13 16.06
CA PRO A 88 -23.49 -21.08 14.95
C PRO A 88 -24.52 -20.66 13.88
N ASN A 89 -25.56 -19.92 14.27
CA ASN A 89 -26.63 -19.47 13.37
C ASN A 89 -26.37 -18.12 12.71
N LYS A 90 -25.29 -17.41 13.08
CA LYS A 90 -24.93 -16.15 12.44
C LYS A 90 -24.49 -16.43 11.00
N THR A 91 -24.83 -15.56 10.07
CA THR A 91 -24.36 -15.64 8.69
C THR A 91 -22.88 -15.24 8.61
N ILE A 92 -22.18 -15.76 7.61
CA ILE A 92 -20.77 -15.39 7.37
C ILE A 92 -20.63 -13.91 7.00
N VAL A 93 -21.60 -13.35 6.27
CA VAL A 93 -21.57 -11.92 5.91
C VAL A 93 -21.67 -11.03 7.15
N ASP A 94 -22.55 -11.36 8.10
CA ASP A 94 -22.70 -10.57 9.33
C ASP A 94 -21.53 -10.77 10.29
N LEU A 95 -20.87 -11.93 10.22
CA LEU A 95 -19.63 -12.17 10.95
C LEU A 95 -18.54 -11.22 10.46
N LEU A 96 -18.27 -11.22 9.15
CA LEU A 96 -17.23 -10.42 8.51
C LEU A 96 -17.50 -8.92 8.56
N ARG A 97 -18.76 -8.49 8.50
CA ARG A 97 -19.14 -7.08 8.69
C ARG A 97 -18.82 -6.54 10.10
N GLY A 98 -18.56 -7.44 11.07
CA GLY A 98 -18.10 -7.05 12.40
C GLY A 98 -16.64 -6.60 12.45
N SER A 99 -15.83 -6.93 11.43
CA SER A 99 -14.40 -6.61 11.36
C SER A 99 -14.00 -5.90 10.07
N LEU A 100 -14.83 -5.95 9.03
CA LEU A 100 -14.56 -5.39 7.70
C LEU A 100 -15.62 -4.35 7.30
N PRO A 101 -15.29 -3.40 6.41
CA PRO A 101 -16.24 -2.44 5.86
C PRO A 101 -17.48 -3.12 5.27
N PHE A 102 -18.66 -2.55 5.48
CA PHE A 102 -19.96 -3.20 5.25
C PHE A 102 -20.14 -3.83 3.84
N ASN A 103 -19.55 -3.20 2.81
CA ASN A 103 -19.65 -3.60 1.41
C ASN A 103 -18.59 -4.61 0.96
N LEU A 104 -17.54 -4.84 1.74
CA LEU A 104 -16.43 -5.71 1.37
C LEU A 104 -16.78 -7.22 1.49
N PRO A 105 -17.38 -7.70 2.60
CA PRO A 105 -17.69 -9.12 2.74
C PRO A 105 -18.53 -9.71 1.60
N PRO A 106 -19.61 -9.08 1.12
CA PRO A 106 -20.37 -9.61 -0.01
C PRO A 106 -19.54 -9.78 -1.29
N VAL A 107 -18.56 -8.90 -1.53
CA VAL A 107 -17.69 -8.95 -2.72
C VAL A 107 -16.73 -10.15 -2.64
N ILE A 108 -16.08 -10.33 -1.48
CA ILE A 108 -15.14 -11.44 -1.27
C ILE A 108 -15.89 -12.78 -1.29
N LEU A 109 -17.02 -12.87 -0.58
CA LEU A 109 -17.81 -14.10 -0.54
C LEU A 109 -18.35 -14.49 -1.92
N LYS A 110 -18.76 -13.51 -2.74
CA LYS A 110 -19.17 -13.75 -4.13
C LYS A 110 -18.04 -14.33 -4.98
N PHE A 111 -16.82 -13.80 -4.85
CA PHE A 111 -15.64 -14.32 -5.56
C PHE A 111 -15.31 -15.76 -5.17
N MET A 112 -15.56 -16.10 -3.91
CA MET A 112 -15.34 -17.44 -3.36
C MET A 112 -16.51 -18.43 -3.61
N GLU A 113 -17.57 -17.98 -4.28
CA GLU A 113 -18.80 -18.76 -4.47
C GLU A 113 -19.46 -19.21 -3.14
N ILE A 114 -19.30 -18.41 -2.09
CA ILE A 114 -19.94 -18.62 -0.78
C ILE A 114 -21.17 -17.72 -0.71
N SER A 115 -22.35 -18.31 -0.46
CA SER A 115 -23.57 -17.52 -0.23
C SER A 115 -23.41 -16.65 1.00
N VAL A 116 -23.84 -15.39 0.92
CA VAL A 116 -23.85 -14.47 2.07
C VAL A 116 -24.69 -14.99 3.23
N GLU A 117 -25.71 -15.81 2.94
CA GLU A 117 -26.61 -16.45 3.92
C GLU A 117 -26.01 -17.71 4.57
N THR A 118 -24.82 -18.14 4.12
CA THR A 118 -24.16 -19.33 4.69
C THR A 118 -23.94 -19.11 6.18
N LYS A 119 -24.43 -20.03 7.01
CA LYS A 119 -24.21 -19.96 8.45
C LYS A 119 -22.75 -20.27 8.77
N VAL A 120 -22.19 -19.60 9.77
CA VAL A 120 -20.78 -19.84 10.19
C VAL A 120 -20.55 -21.31 10.55
N SER A 121 -21.54 -21.97 11.17
CA SER A 121 -21.48 -23.41 11.47
C SER A 121 -21.44 -24.35 10.25
N GLN A 122 -21.82 -23.86 9.06
CA GLN A 122 -21.84 -24.65 7.82
C GLN A 122 -20.54 -24.51 7.02
N LEU A 123 -19.63 -23.62 7.43
CA LEU A 123 -18.34 -23.47 6.76
C LEU A 123 -17.44 -24.67 7.04
N LYS A 124 -16.94 -25.26 5.96
CA LYS A 124 -15.92 -26.32 6.02
C LYS A 124 -14.55 -25.71 6.30
N GLU A 125 -13.65 -26.46 6.93
CA GLU A 125 -12.27 -26.02 7.21
C GLU A 125 -11.58 -25.48 5.93
N ARG A 126 -11.74 -26.16 4.79
CA ARG A 126 -11.19 -25.70 3.50
C ARG A 126 -11.75 -24.34 3.05
N GLN A 127 -13.02 -24.05 3.34
CA GLN A 127 -13.62 -22.75 3.02
C GLN A 127 -13.10 -21.65 3.95
N ILE A 128 -12.87 -21.98 5.23
CA ILE A 128 -12.25 -21.07 6.19
C ILE A 128 -10.82 -20.74 5.75
N ASP A 129 -10.03 -21.76 5.38
CA ASP A 129 -8.66 -21.59 4.92
C ASP A 129 -8.58 -20.71 3.67
N ALA A 130 -9.43 -20.98 2.67
CA ALA A 130 -9.50 -20.16 1.47
C ALA A 130 -9.97 -18.72 1.75
N LEU A 131 -10.85 -18.54 2.75
CA LEU A 131 -11.36 -17.22 3.13
C LEU A 131 -10.27 -16.41 3.81
N ILE A 132 -9.53 -17.03 4.75
CA ILE A 132 -8.38 -16.40 5.39
C ILE A 132 -7.35 -16.01 4.34
N GLU A 133 -7.00 -16.92 3.43
CA GLU A 133 -6.06 -16.63 2.34
C GLU A 133 -6.53 -15.44 1.50
N SER A 134 -7.80 -15.39 1.12
CA SER A 134 -8.38 -14.27 0.35
C SER A 134 -8.39 -12.95 1.13
N LEU A 135 -8.38 -13.00 2.47
CA LEU A 135 -8.40 -11.84 3.35
C LEU A 135 -6.98 -11.38 3.76
N THR A 136 -5.98 -12.26 3.71
CA THR A 136 -4.61 -11.92 4.10
C THR A 136 -3.70 -11.69 2.88
N ASN A 137 -4.05 -12.26 1.72
CA ASN A 137 -3.27 -12.20 0.49
C ASN A 137 -4.12 -11.74 -0.71
N TYR A 138 -4.90 -10.66 -0.55
CA TYR A 138 -5.73 -10.16 -1.65
C TYR A 138 -4.86 -9.45 -2.69
N GLU A 139 -4.69 -10.07 -3.86
CA GLU A 139 -3.77 -9.59 -4.90
C GLU A 139 -4.43 -8.60 -5.88
N ILE A 140 -3.72 -7.51 -6.18
CA ILE A 140 -4.09 -6.50 -7.16
C ILE A 140 -2.89 -6.23 -8.07
N LYS A 141 -3.06 -6.46 -9.38
CA LYS A 141 -2.04 -6.12 -10.37
C LYS A 141 -1.89 -4.60 -10.48
N VAL A 142 -0.66 -4.13 -10.43
CA VAL A 142 -0.31 -2.71 -10.62
C VAL A 142 0.03 -2.48 -12.09
N THR A 143 -0.85 -1.76 -12.78
CA THR A 143 -0.66 -1.47 -14.21
C THR A 143 0.00 -0.13 -14.48
N ALA A 144 -0.15 0.83 -13.56
CA ALA A 144 0.39 2.19 -13.66
C ALA A 144 0.36 2.89 -12.29
N THR A 145 1.14 3.96 -12.15
CA THR A 145 0.96 4.98 -11.11
C THR A 145 0.17 6.17 -11.67
N ARG A 146 -0.27 7.09 -10.79
CA ARG A 146 -0.82 8.37 -11.25
C ARG A 146 0.25 9.20 -11.97
N SER A 147 -0.20 10.17 -12.74
CA SER A 147 0.67 11.06 -13.51
C SER A 147 1.47 11.97 -12.57
N TRP A 148 2.53 12.54 -13.13
CA TRP A 148 3.37 13.52 -12.46
C TRP A 148 2.58 14.69 -11.85
N ASP A 149 1.56 15.21 -12.56
CA ASP A 149 0.73 16.34 -12.10
C ASP A 149 -0.06 16.04 -10.80
N GLU A 150 -0.16 14.78 -10.41
CA GLU A 150 -0.82 14.35 -9.18
C GLU A 150 0.17 13.77 -8.15
N ALA A 151 1.47 13.76 -8.47
CA ALA A 151 2.50 13.32 -7.55
C ALA A 151 2.77 14.41 -6.50
N GLU A 152 2.92 14.02 -5.24
CA GLU A 152 3.29 14.94 -4.16
C GLU A 152 4.78 15.29 -4.18
N PHE A 153 5.61 14.43 -4.76
CA PHE A 153 7.05 14.57 -4.85
C PHE A 153 7.63 13.74 -5.99
N THR A 154 8.84 14.11 -6.39
CA THR A 154 9.67 13.49 -7.41
C THR A 154 10.64 12.51 -6.76
N ALA A 155 10.72 11.28 -7.27
CA ALA A 155 11.89 10.43 -7.04
C ALA A 155 12.89 10.65 -8.18
N GLY A 156 14.18 10.82 -7.89
CA GLY A 156 15.20 11.23 -8.87
C GLY A 156 15.61 12.69 -8.76
N GLY A 157 16.59 13.07 -9.58
CA GLY A 157 17.06 14.45 -9.66
C GLY A 157 18.51 14.50 -10.12
N VAL A 158 19.20 15.60 -9.77
CA VAL A 158 20.65 15.70 -9.88
C VAL A 158 21.29 14.73 -8.90
N ASP A 159 22.18 13.87 -9.38
CA ASP A 159 22.86 12.87 -8.56
C ASP A 159 23.57 13.54 -7.38
N ALA A 160 23.13 13.22 -6.16
CA ALA A 160 23.70 13.74 -4.92
C ALA A 160 25.20 13.40 -4.79
N SER A 161 25.68 12.33 -5.44
CA SER A 161 27.09 11.97 -5.48
C SER A 161 27.95 13.02 -6.21
N GLU A 162 27.36 13.87 -7.05
CA GLU A 162 28.02 14.94 -7.80
C GLU A 162 28.00 16.30 -7.09
N ILE A 163 27.46 16.34 -5.86
CA ILE A 163 27.26 17.56 -5.08
C ILE A 163 28.12 17.50 -3.81
N LYS A 164 28.74 18.62 -3.43
CA LYS A 164 29.53 18.76 -2.19
C LYS A 164 28.59 18.91 -0.98
N THR A 165 29.14 18.78 0.24
CA THR A 165 28.36 19.05 1.48
C THR A 165 27.90 20.50 1.62
N THR A 166 28.55 21.44 0.92
CA THR A 166 28.13 22.83 0.77
C THR A 166 26.99 23.03 -0.25
N LEU A 167 26.54 21.94 -0.87
CA LEU A 167 25.59 21.89 -1.97
C LEU A 167 26.04 22.55 -3.29
N GLU A 168 27.33 22.86 -3.38
CA GLU A 168 27.97 23.25 -4.64
C GLU A 168 28.18 22.03 -5.55
N SER A 169 28.05 22.22 -6.86
CA SER A 169 28.43 21.25 -7.87
C SER A 169 29.91 20.89 -7.76
N LYS A 170 30.24 19.59 -7.87
CA LYS A 170 31.63 19.14 -8.03
C LYS A 170 32.20 19.44 -9.42
N LYS A 171 31.34 19.73 -10.40
CA LYS A 171 31.71 19.93 -11.82
C LYS A 171 31.80 21.39 -12.22
N VAL A 172 30.95 22.24 -11.65
CA VAL A 172 30.86 23.67 -12.01
C VAL A 172 30.98 24.53 -10.74
N PRO A 173 32.15 25.14 -10.49
CA PRO A 173 32.31 26.04 -9.36
C PRO A 173 31.31 27.20 -9.40
N GLY A 174 30.74 27.56 -8.25
CA GLY A 174 29.74 28.61 -8.11
C GLY A 174 28.29 28.21 -8.48
N LEU A 175 28.06 26.97 -8.94
CA LEU A 175 26.71 26.43 -9.16
C LEU A 175 26.26 25.61 -7.94
N TYR A 176 25.09 25.93 -7.39
CA TYR A 176 24.53 25.26 -6.21
C TYR A 176 23.17 24.67 -6.51
N PHE A 177 22.83 23.58 -5.83
CA PHE A 177 21.53 22.93 -5.90
C PHE A 177 20.89 22.89 -4.52
N ALA A 178 19.56 22.98 -4.45
CA ALA A 178 18.83 22.85 -3.19
C ALA A 178 17.41 22.35 -3.45
N GLY A 179 16.82 21.68 -2.44
CA GLY A 179 15.49 21.13 -2.51
C GLY A 179 15.37 19.88 -3.37
N GLU A 180 14.17 19.68 -3.91
CA GLU A 180 13.72 18.47 -4.63
C GLU A 180 14.41 18.27 -5.99
N ILE A 181 15.18 19.25 -6.48
CA ILE A 181 15.95 19.07 -7.72
C ILE A 181 17.11 18.08 -7.54
N ILE A 182 17.55 17.87 -6.30
CA ILE A 182 18.59 16.88 -5.95
C ILE A 182 17.90 15.53 -5.80
N ASP A 183 18.55 14.45 -6.24
CA ASP A 183 18.09 13.07 -6.05
C ASP A 183 18.19 12.65 -4.56
N VAL A 184 17.35 13.28 -3.75
CA VAL A 184 17.13 13.04 -2.33
C VAL A 184 15.63 13.18 -2.10
N ASP A 185 15.00 12.06 -1.76
CA ASP A 185 13.60 12.02 -1.39
C ASP A 185 13.44 11.41 0.01
N GLY A 186 12.46 11.93 0.75
CA GLY A 186 12.11 11.47 2.09
C GLY A 186 10.76 10.77 2.13
N GLU A 187 10.52 10.07 3.23
CA GLU A 187 9.21 9.48 3.54
C GLU A 187 8.12 10.57 3.65
N ILE A 188 6.87 10.12 3.63
CA ILE A 188 5.72 11.00 3.84
C ILE A 188 5.72 11.45 5.30
N GLY A 189 5.38 12.73 5.55
CA GLY A 189 5.37 13.29 6.92
C GLY A 189 6.24 14.53 7.12
N GLY A 190 6.60 15.24 6.05
CA GLY A 190 7.30 16.52 6.14
C GLY A 190 8.82 16.44 6.01
N PHE A 191 9.37 15.27 5.71
CA PHE A 191 10.81 15.09 5.46
C PHE A 191 11.30 15.85 4.23
N ASN A 192 10.53 15.83 3.13
CA ASN A 192 10.87 16.59 1.92
C ASN A 192 10.90 18.11 2.16
N LEU A 193 9.97 18.63 2.97
CA LEU A 193 10.00 20.05 3.36
C LEU A 193 11.21 20.36 4.24
N SER A 194 11.47 19.52 5.24
CA SER A 194 12.67 19.65 6.10
C SER A 194 13.96 19.64 5.29
N TRP A 195 14.05 18.79 4.26
CA TRP A 195 15.15 18.76 3.31
C TRP A 195 15.24 20.05 2.49
N ALA A 196 14.13 20.54 1.94
CA ALA A 196 14.10 21.79 1.18
C ALA A 196 14.60 22.99 2.01
N TRP A 197 14.16 23.10 3.26
CA TRP A 197 14.61 24.16 4.16
C TRP A 197 16.10 24.05 4.51
N SER A 198 16.53 22.85 4.89
CA SER A 198 17.92 22.62 5.31
C SER A 198 18.90 22.83 4.16
N SER A 199 18.57 22.29 2.99
CA SER A 199 19.40 22.45 1.79
C SER A 199 19.42 23.89 1.29
N GLY A 200 18.27 24.56 1.24
CA GLY A 200 18.21 25.99 0.89
C GLY A 200 19.05 26.86 1.81
N PHE A 201 19.02 26.60 3.12
CA PHE A 201 19.85 27.30 4.09
C PHE A 201 21.35 27.07 3.88
N ILE A 202 21.77 25.83 3.60
CA ILE A 202 23.18 25.52 3.35
C ILE A 202 23.68 26.15 2.05
N ALA A 203 22.93 25.99 0.94
CA ALA A 203 23.29 26.57 -0.35
C ALA A 203 23.29 28.11 -0.32
N GLY A 204 22.43 28.71 0.49
CA GLY A 204 22.33 30.16 0.67
C GLY A 204 23.34 30.77 1.65
N LYS A 205 24.14 29.96 2.36
CA LYS A 205 25.25 30.47 3.17
C LYS A 205 26.36 30.95 2.24
N LEU A 206 26.32 32.24 1.93
CA LEU A 206 27.39 32.96 1.27
C LEU A 206 28.58 33.02 2.24
N GLU A 207 29.73 32.48 1.82
CA GLU A 207 31.04 32.84 2.37
C GLU A 207 31.57 34.10 1.69
#